data_AF-A0A962Y7D2-F1
#
_entry.id   AF-A0A962Y7D2-F1
#
_cell.length_a   1.000
_cell.length_b   1.000
_cell.length_c   1.000
_cell.angle_alpha   90.00
_cell.angle_beta   90.00
_cell.angle_gamma   90.00
#
_symmetry.space_group_name_H-M   'P 1'
#
loop_
_entity.id
_entity.type
_entity.pdbx_description
1 polymer ?
#
loop_
_entity_poly.entity_id
_entity_poly.type
_entity_poly.pdbx_seq_one_letter_code
_entity_poly.pdbx_strand_id
1 'polypeptide(L)' 'MSELSEEEQRRILEAPPRGTWALILIIGIAMLAGWLYFFFGLFMSHGPVA' A
#
# COMPACT_ATOMS: atom_id res chain seq x y z
N MET A 1 -9.53 -28.74 -4.68
CA MET A 1 -9.32 -27.95 -3.45
C MET A 1 -8.88 -28.92 -2.38
N SER A 2 -7.66 -28.79 -1.85
CA SER A 2 -7.28 -29.58 -0.66
C SER A 2 -8.17 -29.13 0.49
N GLU A 3 -8.89 -30.05 1.12
CA GLU A 3 -9.62 -29.74 2.35
C GLU A 3 -8.59 -29.37 3.41
N LEU A 4 -8.58 -28.10 3.82
CA LEU A 4 -7.78 -27.63 4.93
C LEU A 4 -8.39 -28.20 6.21
N SER A 5 -7.55 -28.67 7.14
CA SER A 5 -8.04 -29.04 8.47
C SER A 5 -8.59 -27.80 9.19
N GLU A 6 -9.56 -27.99 10.10
CA GLU A 6 -10.16 -26.88 10.86
C GLU A 6 -9.10 -26.05 11.63
N GLU A 7 -8.03 -26.70 12.10
CA GLU A 7 -6.91 -26.06 12.77
C GLU A 7 -6.05 -25.20 11.83
N GLU A 8 -5.80 -25.64 10.60
CA GLU A 8 -5.10 -24.85 9.59
C GLU A 8 -5.92 -23.63 9.17
N GLN A 9 -7.23 -23.81 8.96
CA GLN A 9 -8.13 -22.70 8.65
C GLN A 9 -8.15 -21.67 9.77
N ARG A 10 -8.24 -22.12 11.03
CA ARG A 10 -8.22 -21.24 12.20
C ARG A 10 -6.89 -20.48 12.32
N ARG A 11 -5.75 -21.15 12.10
CA ARG A 11 -4.44 -20.50 12.08
C ARG A 11 -4.32 -19.42 11.02
N ILE A 12 -4.86 -19.65 9.82
CA ILE A 12 -4.85 -18.65 8.74
C ILE A 12 -5.71 -17.44 9.10
N LEU A 13 -6.89 -17.68 9.69
CA LEU A 13 -7.82 -16.61 10.08
C LEU A 13 -7.31 -15.76 11.25
N GLU A 14 -6.61 -16.38 12.21
CA GLU A 14 -6.03 -15.69 13.36
C GLU A 14 -4.66 -15.07 13.04
N ALA A 15 -4.03 -15.45 11.93
CA ALA A 15 -2.76 -14.88 11.51
C ALA A 15 -2.93 -13.39 11.12
N PRO A 16 -2.13 -12.49 11.70
CA PRO A 16 -2.21 -11.07 11.34
C PRO A 16 -1.78 -10.88 9.88
N PRO A 17 -2.49 -10.04 9.08
CA PRO A 17 -2.24 -9.88 7.65
C PRO A 17 -1.03 -8.95 7.39
N ARG A 18 0.15 -9.34 7.89
CA ARG A 18 1.38 -8.53 7.84
C ARG A 18 1.78 -8.12 6.42
N GLY A 19 1.57 -9.00 5.44
CA GLY A 19 1.83 -8.71 4.03
C GLY A 19 0.94 -7.59 3.49
N THR A 20 -0.36 -7.63 3.81
CA THR A 20 -1.31 -6.58 3.43
C THR A 20 -0.92 -5.24 4.04
N TRP A 21 -0.53 -5.22 5.33
CA TRP A 21 -0.06 -4.00 6.00
C TRP A 21 1.21 -3.44 5.36
N ALA A 22 2.19 -4.29 5.05
CA ALA A 22 3.41 -3.87 4.37
C ALA A 22 3.11 -3.27 2.98
N LEU A 23 2.22 -3.90 2.21
CA LEU A 23 1.81 -3.41 0.90
C LEU A 23 1.12 -2.04 1.00
N ILE A 24 0.16 -1.90 1.92
CA ILE A 24 -0.54 -0.63 2.16
C ILE A 24 0.46 0.47 2.51
N LEU A 25 1.44 0.19 3.38
CA LEU A 25 2.45 1.15 3.77
C LEU A 25 3.33 1.58 2.59
N ILE A 26 3.79 0.63 1.77
CA ILE A 26 4.62 0.92 0.59
C ILE A 26 3.85 1.79 -0.40
N ILE A 27 2.61 1.43 -0.72
CA ILE A 27 1.78 2.19 -1.65
C ILE A 27 1.47 3.58 -1.08
N GLY A 28 1.15 3.70 0.20
CA GLY A 28 0.90 4.98 0.86
C GLY A 28 2.11 5.93 0.80
N ILE A 29 3.31 5.41 1.06
CA ILE A 29 4.55 6.18 0.94
C ILE A 29 4.79 6.61 -0.51
N ALA A 30 4.60 5.70 -1.48
CA ALA A 30 4.78 6.00 -2.89
C ALA A 30 3.81 7.08 -3.39
N MET A 31 2.55 7.01 -2.98
CA MET A 31 1.55 8.04 -3.31
C MET A 31 1.90 9.39 -2.69
N LEU A 32 2.31 9.41 -1.42
CA LEU A 32 2.72 10.65 -0.74
C LEU A 32 3.95 11.27 -1.42
N ALA A 33 4.97 10.45 -1.71
CA ALA A 33 6.18 10.91 -2.39
C ALA A 33 5.87 11.44 -3.79
N GLY A 34 5.03 10.73 -4.57
CA GLY A 34 4.58 11.18 -5.88
C GLY A 34 3.82 12.50 -5.81
N TRP A 35 2.89 12.64 -4.86
CA TRP A 35 2.14 13.88 -4.66
C TRP A 35 3.05 15.05 -4.31
N LEU A 36 4.01 14.86 -3.37
CA LEU A 36 4.98 15.88 -3.01
C LEU A 36 5.85 16.30 -4.20
N TYR A 37 6.31 15.33 -4.99
CA TYR A 37 7.10 15.60 -6.19
C TYR A 37 6.30 16.40 -7.22
N PHE A 38 5.05 16.01 -7.51
CA PHE A 38 4.23 16.73 -8.46
C PHE A 38 3.87 18.14 -7.98
N PHE A 39 3.55 18.29 -6.69
CA PHE A 39 3.16 19.59 -6.15
C PHE A 39 4.36 20.56 -6.03
N PHE A 40 5.43 20.15 -5.36
CA PHE A 40 6.58 21.04 -5.12
C PHE A 40 7.60 21.02 -6.26
N GLY A 41 7.83 19.85 -6.85
CA GLY A 41 8.84 19.67 -7.89
C GLY A 41 8.41 20.15 -9.27
N LEU A 42 7.11 20.06 -9.61
CA LEU A 42 6.59 20.47 -10.92
C LEU A 42 5.66 21.68 -10.84
N PHE A 43 4.59 21.61 -10.04
CA PHE A 43 3.54 22.62 -10.06
C PHE A 43 3.99 23.97 -9.49
N MET A 44 4.59 24.00 -8.30
CA MET A 44 5.11 25.24 -7.69
C MET A 44 6.28 25.84 -8.47
N SER A 45 7.09 25.01 -9.13
CA SER A 45 8.29 25.44 -9.84
C SER A 45 8.00 25.96 -11.26
N HIS A 46 6.99 25.45 -11.95
CA HIS A 46 6.69 25.81 -13.35
C HIS A 46 5.34 26.53 -13.52
N GLY A 47 4.47 26.54 -12.49
CA GLY A 47 3.12 27.08 -12.57
C GLY A 47 2.16 26.17 -13.36
N PRO A 48 0.88 26.55 -13.54
CA PRO A 48 -0.03 25.83 -14.42
C PRO A 48 0.50 25.85 -15.86
N VAL A 49 0.54 24.68 -16.49
CA VAL A 49 0.83 24.55 -17.92
C VAL A 49 -0.31 25.26 -18.67
N ALA A 50 0.02 26.33 -19.38
CA ALA A 50 -0.90 27.05 -20.26
C ALA A 50 -1.09 26.32 -21.59
#